data_AF-A0A7C5VWA6-F1
#
_entry.id   AF-A0A7C5VWA6-F1
#
_cell.length_a   1.000
_cell.length_b   1.000
_cell.length_c   1.000
_cell.angle_alpha   90.00
_cell.angle_beta   90.00
_cell.angle_gamma   90.00
#
_symmetry.space_group_name_H-M   'P 1'
#
loop_
_entity.id
_entity.type
_entity.pdbx_description
1 polymer ?
#
loop_
_entity_poly.entity_id
_entity_poly.type
_entity_poly.pdbx_seq_one_letter_code
_entity_poly.pdbx_strand_id
1 'polypeptide(L)' 'DLHGMFFRDFELTRLDRVDDHWVAEGTLYGEPIDLERHAVEIEVKAATYGGLLAEQTDTGWRLRCVLDL' A
#
# COMPACT_ATOMS: atom_id res chain seq x y z
N ASP A 1 -4.96 -11.29 3.10
CA ASP A 1 -4.66 -11.92 4.41
C ASP A 1 -5.78 -11.81 5.44
N LEU A 2 -6.30 -10.63 5.83
CA LEU A 2 -7.39 -10.58 6.83
C LEU A 2 -8.81 -10.79 6.26
N HIS A 3 -9.06 -10.36 5.01
CA HIS A 3 -10.39 -10.41 4.38
C HIS A 3 -10.41 -11.07 2.98
N GLY A 4 -9.27 -11.59 2.52
CA GLY A 4 -9.18 -12.27 1.22
C GLY A 4 -9.55 -11.37 0.03
N MET A 5 -9.06 -10.13 0.00
CA MET A 5 -9.34 -9.13 -1.04
C MET A 5 -8.06 -8.76 -1.79
N PHE A 6 -8.17 -8.51 -3.09
CA PHE A 6 -7.18 -7.74 -3.85
C PHE A 6 -7.69 -6.32 -4.09
N PHE A 7 -6.80 -5.35 -3.93
CA PHE A 7 -7.09 -3.93 -4.12
C PHE A 7 -6.39 -3.43 -5.37
N ARG A 8 -7.15 -2.78 -6.24
CA ARG A 8 -6.65 -2.18 -7.49
C ARG A 8 -6.24 -0.74 -7.28
N ASP A 9 -6.93 -0.04 -6.39
CA ASP A 9 -6.78 1.40 -6.23
C ASP A 9 -7.07 1.82 -4.79
N PHE A 10 -6.71 3.06 -4.46
CA PHE A 10 -6.99 3.67 -3.18
C PHE A 10 -7.21 5.18 -3.31
N GLU A 11 -8.00 5.72 -2.40
CA GLU A 11 -8.16 7.16 -2.23
C GLU A 11 -7.77 7.53 -0.80
N LEU A 12 -6.83 8.47 -0.67
CA LEU A 12 -6.46 9.03 0.62
C LEU A 12 -7.35 10.25 0.90
N THR A 13 -8.23 10.14 1.90
CA THR A 13 -9.16 11.20 2.27
C THR A 13 -8.60 12.12 3.34
N ARG A 14 -7.56 11.68 4.05
CA ARG A 14 -6.90 12.46 5.09
C ARG A 14 -5.41 12.10 5.21
N LEU A 15 -4.57 13.13 5.29
CA LEU A 15 -3.15 13.01 5.63
C LEU A 15 -2.68 14.27 6.36
N ASP A 16 -2.50 14.15 7.67
CA ASP A 16 -2.13 15.27 8.53
C ASP A 16 -1.33 14.78 9.73
N ARG A 17 -0.73 15.74 10.44
CA ARG A 17 -0.05 15.51 11.70
C ARG A 17 -0.99 15.89 12.84
N VAL A 18 -1.27 14.94 13.72
CA VAL A 18 -2.04 15.15 14.95
C VAL A 18 -1.09 14.92 16.11
N ASP A 19 -0.84 15.97 16.90
CA ASP A 19 0.22 16.01 17.91
C ASP A 19 1.59 15.62 17.31
N ASP A 20 2.17 14.52 17.79
CA ASP A 20 3.44 13.98 17.32
C ASP A 20 3.31 12.78 16.37
N HIS A 21 2.11 12.50 15.88
CA HIS A 21 1.85 11.36 15.00
C HIS A 21 1.37 11.79 13.62
N TRP A 22 1.79 11.05 12.60
CA TRP A 22 1.19 11.11 11.27
C TRP A 22 -0.07 10.25 11.24
N VAL A 23 -1.16 10.81 10.73
CA VAL A 23 -2.45 10.14 10.57
C VAL A 23 -2.78 10.10 9.08
N ALA A 24 -3.20 8.91 8.62
CA ALA A 24 -3.65 8.68 7.25
C ALA A 24 -4.98 7.92 7.29
N GLU A 25 -5.98 8.41 6.55
CA GLU A 25 -7.27 7.74 6.37
C GLU A 25 -7.61 7.69 4.87
N GLY A 26 -8.32 6.64 4.46
CA GLY A 26 -8.66 6.45 3.07
C GLY A 26 -9.54 5.24 2.80
N THR A 27 -9.93 5.10 1.54
CA THR A 27 -10.72 3.98 1.02
C THR A 27 -9.85 3.13 0.10
N LEU A 28 -9.93 1.80 0.25
CA LEU A 28 -9.33 0.84 -0.67
C LEU A 28 -10.42 0.28 -1.58
N TYR A 29 -10.17 0.27 -2.89
CA TYR A 29 -11.09 -0.27 -3.90
C TYR A 29 -10.57 -1.58 -4.46
N GLY A 30 -11.40 -2.61 -4.42
CA GLY A 30 -10.96 -3.97 -4.74
C GLY A 30 -12.10 -4.97 -4.81
N GLU A 31 -11.72 -6.24 -4.88
CA GLU A 31 -12.64 -7.37 -4.98
C GLU A 31 -12.08 -8.60 -4.25
N PRO A 32 -12.94 -9.59 -3.93
CA PRO A 32 -12.49 -10.85 -3.36
C PRO A 32 -11.47 -11.56 -4.26
N ILE A 33 -10.54 -12.27 -3.62
CA ILE A 33 -9.55 -13.07 -4.33
C ILE A 33 -10.24 -14.23 -5.05
N ASP A 34 -10.06 -14.25 -6.36
CA ASP A 34 -10.40 -15.34 -7.26
C ASP A 34 -9.12 -15.86 -7.93
N LEU A 35 -8.65 -17.05 -7.53
CA LEU A 35 -7.39 -17.61 -8.05
C LEU A 35 -7.52 -18.21 -9.46
N GLU A 36 -8.73 -18.46 -9.95
CA GLU A 36 -8.95 -18.90 -11.33
C GLU A 36 -8.81 -17.73 -12.30
N ARG A 37 -9.21 -16.54 -11.86
CA ARG A 37 -9.14 -15.31 -12.65
C ARG A 37 -7.85 -14.52 -12.45
N HIS A 38 -7.33 -14.42 -11.23
CA HIS A 38 -6.15 -13.62 -10.93
C HIS A 38 -4.86 -14.45 -11.07
N ALA A 39 -3.99 -14.04 -11.99
CA ALA A 39 -2.66 -14.64 -12.15
C ALA A 39 -1.71 -14.11 -11.07
N VAL A 40 -1.78 -14.69 -9.87
CA VAL A 40 -0.87 -14.39 -8.76
C VAL A 40 0.34 -15.30 -8.87
N GLU A 41 1.49 -14.75 -9.26
CA GLU A 41 2.72 -15.55 -9.42
C GLU A 41 3.43 -15.80 -8.09
N ILE A 42 3.47 -14.80 -7.20
CA ILE A 42 4.20 -14.85 -5.93
C ILE A 42 3.40 -14.11 -4.85
N GLU A 43 3.28 -14.73 -3.67
CA GLU A 43 2.69 -14.14 -2.49
C GLU A 43 3.69 -13.19 -1.81
N VAL A 44 3.22 -12.05 -1.31
CA VAL A 44 4.04 -11.09 -0.55
C VAL A 44 3.82 -11.34 0.94
N LYS A 45 4.90 -11.62 1.68
CA LYS A 45 4.84 -11.90 3.12
C LYS A 45 4.87 -10.64 3.98
N ALA A 46 5.63 -9.63 3.57
CA ALA A 46 5.76 -8.38 4.33
C ALA A 46 6.23 -7.19 3.48
N ALA A 47 5.78 -6.00 3.84
CA ALA A 47 6.47 -4.75 3.50
C ALA A 47 7.56 -4.48 4.55
N THR A 48 8.75 -4.07 4.11
CA THR A 48 9.91 -3.90 5.02
C THR A 48 10.45 -2.47 5.01
N TYR A 49 11.22 -2.11 6.04
CA TYR A 49 12.03 -0.89 6.05
C TYR A 49 13.29 -1.00 5.17
N GLY A 50 13.56 -2.17 4.58
CA GLY A 50 14.68 -2.37 3.67
C GLY A 50 14.55 -1.48 2.44
N GLY A 51 15.56 -0.65 2.19
CA GLY A 51 15.57 0.26 1.04
C GLY A 51 14.48 1.33 1.05
N LEU A 52 13.91 1.64 2.24
CA LEU A 52 12.88 2.67 2.38
C LEU A 52 13.40 4.03 1.88
N LEU A 53 12.66 4.64 0.97
CA LEU A 53 12.88 5.99 0.48
C LEU A 53 11.55 6.74 0.51
N ALA A 54 11.58 7.97 1.03
CA ALA A 54 10.52 8.96 0.89
C ALA A 54 11.15 10.27 0.44
N GLU A 55 10.91 10.63 -0.82
CA GLU A 55 11.55 11.78 -1.46
C GLU A 55 10.49 12.70 -2.04
N GLN A 56 10.63 14.00 -1.79
CA GLN A 56 9.83 15.02 -2.45
C GLN A 56 10.45 15.33 -3.82
N THR A 57 9.61 15.35 -4.84
CA THR A 57 9.94 15.58 -6.24
C THR A 57 9.11 16.74 -6.77
N ASP A 58 9.46 17.26 -7.94
CA ASP A 58 8.72 18.36 -8.58
C ASP A 58 7.25 18.01 -8.88
N THR A 59 6.92 16.72 -8.98
CA THR A 59 5.57 16.22 -9.29
C THR A 59 4.86 15.60 -8.08
N GLY A 60 5.42 15.69 -6.88
CA GLY A 60 4.83 15.10 -5.67
C GLY A 60 5.82 14.22 -4.92
N TRP A 61 5.37 13.10 -4.36
CA TRP A 61 6.20 12.21 -3.55
C TRP A 61 6.59 10.94 -4.29
N ARG A 62 7.82 10.50 -4.08
CA ARG A 62 8.32 9.19 -4.48
C ARG A 62 8.56 8.34 -3.24
N LEU A 63 7.88 7.20 -3.17
CA LEU A 63 8.05 6.20 -2.13
C LEU A 63 8.66 4.92 -2.72
N ARG A 64 9.51 4.24 -1.96
CA ARG A 64 10.03 2.92 -2.31
C ARG A 64 10.30 2.11 -1.05
N CYS A 65 10.06 0.81 -1.10
CA CYS A 65 10.54 -0.16 -0.12
C CYS A 65 10.83 -1.50 -0.80
N VAL A 66 11.48 -2.41 -0.10
CA VAL A 66 11.67 -3.81 -0.51
C VAL A 66 10.59 -4.67 0.15
N LEU A 67 10.02 -5.59 -0.62
CA LEU A 67 9.06 -6.57 -0.16
C LEU A 67 9.77 -7.88 0.18
N ASP A 68 9.29 -8.57 1.21
CA ASP A 68 9.60 -9.96 1.48
C ASP A 68 8.57 -10.85 0.77
N LEU A 69 9.06 -11.88 0.08
CA LEU A 69 8.27 -12.78 -0.77
C LEU A 69 8.30 -14.21 -0.19
#